data_AF-A0A5E4KZB0-F1
#
_entry.id   AF-A0A5E4KZB0-F1
#
_cell.length_a   1.000
_cell.length_b   1.000
_cell.length_c   1.000
_cell.angle_alpha   90.00
_cell.angle_beta   90.00
_cell.angle_gamma   90.00
#
_symmetry.space_group_name_H-M   'P 1'
#
loop_
_entity.id
_entity.type
_entity.pdbx_description
1 polymer ?
#
loop_
_entity_poly.entity_id
_entity_poly.type
_entity_poly.pdbx_seq_one_letter_code
_entity_poly.pdbx_strand_id
1 'polypeptide(L)' 'MLMSKMGEATDRILESLNEFENLTLKEVMKKVPLANKEVLDFMETSGLIEQKEGKARITELGVELLKVEH' A
#
# COMPACT_ATOMS: atom_id res chain seq x y z
N MET A 1 17.36 -2.72 9.66
CA MET A 1 17.29 -2.91 8.19
C MET A 1 16.03 -3.63 7.70
N LEU A 2 15.31 -4.41 8.51
CA LEU A 2 14.02 -4.98 8.08
C LEU A 2 12.89 -3.92 8.11
N MET A 3 12.84 -3.09 9.15
CA MET A 3 11.86 -2.01 9.29
C MET A 3 11.93 -0.95 8.17
N SER A 4 13.11 -0.71 7.59
CA SER A 4 13.27 0.30 6.54
C SER A 4 12.65 -0.14 5.20
N LYS A 5 12.70 -1.44 4.87
CA LYS A 5 12.13 -1.95 3.61
C LYS A 5 10.60 -2.06 3.66
N MET A 6 10.06 -2.38 4.84
CA MET A 6 8.62 -2.50 5.03
C MET A 6 7.96 -1.11 5.06
N GLY A 7 8.59 -0.13 5.71
CA GLY A 7 8.18 1.27 5.61
C GLY A 7 8.20 1.76 4.16
N GLU A 8 9.33 1.62 3.46
CA GLU A 8 9.46 2.04 2.06
C GLU A 8 8.44 1.35 1.13
N ALA A 9 8.16 0.07 1.35
CA ALA A 9 7.12 -0.64 0.59
C ALA A 9 5.72 -0.08 0.87
N THR A 10 5.41 0.22 2.14
CA THR A 10 4.13 0.79 2.55
C THR A 10 3.91 2.15 1.90
N ASP A 11 4.90 3.04 1.99
CA ASP A 11 4.83 4.39 1.43
C ASP A 11 4.57 4.34 -0.09
N ARG A 12 5.35 3.54 -0.82
CA ARG A 12 5.20 3.40 -2.28
C ARG A 12 3.88 2.77 -2.70
N ILE A 13 3.34 1.84 -1.92
CA ILE A 13 2.02 1.24 -2.19
C ILE A 13 0.94 2.29 -1.98
N LEU A 14 0.99 3.06 -0.89
CA LEU A 14 0.02 4.12 -0.63
C LEU A 14 0.08 5.21 -1.71
N GLU A 15 1.26 5.68 -2.09
CA GLU A 15 1.45 6.62 -3.20
C GLU A 15 0.84 6.09 -4.50
N SER A 16 1.13 4.82 -4.84
CA SER A 16 0.60 4.18 -6.05
C SER A 16 -0.93 4.06 -6.05
N LEU A 17 -1.53 3.75 -4.91
CA LEU A 17 -3.00 3.63 -4.78
C LEU A 17 -3.69 4.99 -4.70
N ASN A 18 -3.01 6.02 -4.22
CA ASN A 18 -3.51 7.39 -4.18
C ASN A 18 -3.48 8.05 -5.58
N GLU A 19 -2.49 7.73 -6.40
CA GLU A 19 -2.41 8.22 -7.80
C GLU A 19 -3.38 7.48 -8.74
N PHE A 20 -3.60 6.19 -8.50
CA PHE A 20 -4.44 5.34 -9.35
C PHE A 20 -5.58 4.71 -8.56
N GLU A 21 -6.80 5.22 -8.75
CA GLU A 21 -7.99 4.60 -8.17
C GLU A 21 -8.15 3.15 -8.67
N ASN A 22 -8.10 2.20 -7.74
CA ASN A 22 -8.39 0.77 -7.93
C ASN A 22 -7.36 -0.03 -8.77
N LEU A 23 -6.13 -0.14 -8.28
CA LEU A 23 -5.15 -1.08 -8.84
C LEU A 23 -5.46 -2.53 -8.44
N THR A 24 -5.23 -3.46 -9.37
CA THR A 24 -5.18 -4.88 -9.02
C THR A 24 -3.93 -5.18 -8.18
N LEU A 25 -3.99 -6.22 -7.34
CA LEU A 25 -2.82 -6.62 -6.54
C LEU A 25 -1.60 -6.93 -7.40
N LYS A 26 -1.82 -7.46 -8.61
CA LYS A 26 -0.75 -7.72 -9.58
C LYS A 26 -0.11 -6.43 -10.09
N GLU A 27 -0.89 -5.39 -10.34
CA GLU A 27 -0.38 -4.09 -10.76
C GLU A 27 0.40 -3.42 -9.64
N VAL A 28 -0.07 -3.52 -8.40
CA VAL A 28 0.66 -3.03 -7.21
C VAL A 28 2.01 -3.74 -7.10
N MET A 29 2.05 -5.07 -7.16
CA MET A 29 3.30 -5.84 -7.12
C MET A 29 4.25 -5.54 -8.29
N LYS A 30 3.70 -5.17 -9.46
CA LYS A 30 4.51 -4.78 -10.63
C LYS A 30 5.09 -3.37 -10.49
N LYS A 31 4.32 -2.43 -9.92
CA LYS A 31 4.74 -1.03 -9.72
C LYS A 31 5.69 -0.88 -8.54
N VAL A 32 5.50 -1.67 -7.49
CA VAL A 32 6.30 -1.62 -6.26
C VAL A 32 7.05 -2.95 -6.10
N PRO A 33 8.33 -3.04 -6.48
CA PRO A 33 9.09 -4.30 -6.41
C PRO A 33 9.25 -4.88 -5.00
N LEU A 34 9.09 -4.04 -3.98
CA LEU A 34 9.12 -4.43 -2.56
C LEU A 34 7.76 -4.93 -2.06
N ALA A 35 6.68 -4.72 -2.81
CA ALA A 35 5.36 -5.21 -2.45
C ALA A 35 5.34 -6.72 -2.57
N ASN A 36 4.95 -7.36 -1.47
CA ASN A 36 4.72 -8.79 -1.40
C ASN A 36 3.44 -9.03 -0.58
N LYS A 37 3.04 -10.29 -0.47
CA LYS A 37 1.82 -10.66 0.23
C LYS A 37 1.85 -10.23 1.71
N GLU A 38 2.98 -10.39 2.41
CA GLU A 38 3.10 -10.01 3.83
C GLU A 38 2.90 -8.50 4.05
N VAL A 39 3.44 -7.66 3.15
CA VAL A 39 3.25 -6.20 3.21
C VAL A 39 1.79 -5.84 2.97
N LEU A 40 1.15 -6.43 1.95
CA LEU A 40 -0.26 -6.16 1.65
C LEU A 40 -1.19 -6.63 2.78
N ASP A 41 -0.96 -7.81 3.33
CA ASP A 41 -1.72 -8.36 4.45
C ASP A 41 -1.54 -7.48 5.70
N PHE A 42 -0.32 -6.99 5.97
CA PHE A 42 -0.07 -6.03 7.05
C PHE A 42 -0.83 -4.72 6.84
N MET A 43 -0.79 -4.16 5.64
CA MET A 43 -1.47 -2.89 5.31
C MET A 43 -2.99 -3.02 5.40
N GLU A 44 -3.55 -4.17 5.00
CA GLU A 44 -4.97 -4.46 5.16
C GLU A 44 -5.35 -4.60 6.63
N THR A 45 -4.58 -5.37 7.41
CA THR A 45 -4.86 -5.59 8.84
C THR A 45 -4.72 -4.30 9.67
N SER A 46 -3.83 -3.39 9.26
CA SER A 46 -3.66 -2.07 9.86
C SER A 46 -4.67 -1.02 9.35
N GLY A 47 -5.54 -1.40 8.41
CA GLY A 47 -6.60 -0.54 7.90
C GLY A 47 -6.12 0.56 6.95
N LEU A 48 -4.92 0.44 6.37
CA LEU A 48 -4.35 1.41 5.43
C LEU A 48 -4.87 1.21 4.01
N ILE A 49 -5.18 -0.03 3.66
CA ILE A 49 -5.78 -0.42 2.40
C ILE A 49 -6.93 -1.40 2.64
N GLU A 50 -7.81 -1.55 1.67
CA GLU A 50 -8.78 -2.63 1.63
C GLU A 50 -8.57 -3.45 0.36
N GLN A 51 -8.63 -4.79 0.50
CA GLN A 51 -8.57 -5.70 -0.64
C GLN A 51 -9.99 -6.21 -0.96
N LYS A 52 -10.48 -5.95 -2.17
CA LYS A 52 -11.78 -6.44 -2.64
C LYS A 52 -11.67 -6.95 -4.06
N GLU A 53 -12.10 -8.19 -4.30
CA GLU A 53 -12.15 -8.82 -5.63
C GLU A 53 -10.79 -8.77 -6.38
N GLY A 54 -9.67 -8.93 -5.66
CA GLY A 54 -8.33 -8.90 -6.24
C GLY A 54 -7.81 -7.49 -6.59
N LYS A 55 -8.50 -6.45 -6.13
CA LYS A 55 -8.09 -5.05 -6.19
C LYS A 55 -7.75 -4.54 -4.81
N ALA A 56 -6.81 -3.61 -4.75
CA ALA A 56 -6.51 -2.83 -3.56
C ALA A 56 -7.03 -1.40 -3.76
N ARG A 57 -7.55 -0.82 -2.69
CA ARG A 57 -7.86 0.61 -2.58
C ARG A 57 -7.26 1.17 -1.32
N ILE A 58 -6.79 2.41 -1.38
CA ILE A 58 -6.34 3.14 -0.19
C ILE A 58 -7.55 3.54 0.67
N THR A 59 -7.43 3.46 1.99
CA THR A 59 -8.45 3.93 2.92
C THR A 59 -8.22 5.40 3.29
N GLU A 60 -9.17 6.01 4.00
CA GLU A 60 -8.98 7.35 4.56
C GLU A 60 -7.76 7.43 5.48
N LEU A 61 -7.55 6.42 6.33
CA LEU A 61 -6.37 6.34 7.21
C LEU A 61 -5.06 6.25 6.40
N GLY A 62 -5.04 5.47 5.32
CA GLY A 62 -3.90 5.39 4.41
C GLY A 62 -3.58 6.74 3.75
N VAL A 63 -4.61 7.50 3.36
CA VAL A 63 -4.46 8.86 2.81
C VAL A 63 -3.93 9.84 3.87
N GLU A 64 -4.38 9.72 5.12
CA GLU A 64 -3.87 10.56 6.21
C GLU A 64 -2.38 10.35 6.48
N LEU A 65 -1.90 9.10 6.42
CA LEU A 65 -0.47 8.81 6.56
C LEU A 65 0.39 9.49 5.50
N LEU A 66 -0.10 9.62 4.26
CA LEU A 66 0.62 10.32 3.19
C LEU A 66 0.73 11.84 3.42
N LYS A 67 -0.14 12.42 4.26
CA LYS A 67 -0.16 13.87 4.55
C LYS A 67 0.78 14.25 5.69
N VAL A 68 1.29 13.27 6.44
CA VAL A 68 2.28 13.51 7.49
C VAL A 68 3.62 13.71 6.79
N GLU A 69 3.86 14.93 6.29
CA GLU A 69 5.16 15.33 5.75
C GLU A 69 6.25 15.12 6.81
N HIS A 70 7.35 14.49 6.40
CA HIS A 70 8.60 14.41 7.14
C HIS A 70 9.32 15.77 7.20
#